data_AF-A0A7X9GPI7-F1
#
_entry.id   AF-A0A7X9GPI7-F1
#
_cell.length_a   1.000
_cell.length_b   1.000
_cell.length_c   1.000
_cell.angle_alpha   90.00
_cell.angle_beta   90.00
_cell.angle_gamma   90.00
#
_symmetry.space_group_name_H-M   'P 1'
#
loop_
_entity.id
_entity.type
_entity.pdbx_description
1 polymer ?
#
loop_
_entity_poly.entity_id
_entity_poly.type
_entity_poly.pdbx_seq_one_letter_code
_entity_poly.pdbx_strand_id
1 'polypeptide(L)'
;MRTALDTALTMLSRRALTQAELVQRLEKKGFCSEEINSTLNRLRDWGYLNDREVARAYSQYKQHYYPLKRIRYNLQKRGIDEKTILEVLDEIPTEQEESLCRSQAQKLWRDTLKRWEKSYRYKKSYARVPQEVFLKQRVGQKLLAKGYSFELVTRILEEFNGHSST
;
A
#
# COMPACT_ATOMS: atom_id res chain seq x y z
N MET A 1 -30.74 -14.73 23.22
CA MET A 1 -29.91 -14.84 21.99
C MET A 1 -29.27 -13.50 21.71
N ARG A 2 -28.00 -13.43 21.33
CA ARG A 2 -27.43 -12.18 20.79
C ARG A 2 -27.87 -12.04 19.33
N THR A 3 -28.37 -10.87 18.96
CA THR A 3 -28.76 -10.60 17.57
C THR A 3 -27.51 -10.38 16.70
N ALA A 4 -27.69 -10.46 15.38
CA ALA A 4 -26.65 -10.07 14.42
C ALA A 4 -26.21 -8.61 14.66
N LEU A 5 -27.15 -7.73 14.99
CA LEU A 5 -26.90 -6.33 15.30
C LEU A 5 -26.06 -6.13 16.56
N ASP A 6 -26.40 -6.76 17.69
CA ASP A 6 -25.61 -6.64 18.93
C ASP A 6 -24.19 -7.15 18.74
N THR A 7 -24.06 -8.23 17.97
CA THR A 7 -22.77 -8.82 17.61
C THR A 7 -21.95 -7.87 16.75
N ALA A 8 -22.57 -7.26 15.73
CA ALA A 8 -21.92 -6.30 14.85
C ALA A 8 -21.47 -5.03 15.59
N LEU A 9 -22.32 -4.46 16.44
CA LEU A 9 -21.99 -3.30 17.28
C LEU A 9 -20.80 -3.59 18.19
N THR A 10 -20.76 -4.78 18.80
CA THR A 10 -19.61 -5.23 19.62
C THR A 10 -18.32 -5.36 18.80
N MET A 11 -18.41 -5.74 17.53
CA MET A 11 -17.25 -5.83 16.65
C MET A 11 -16.75 -4.44 16.24
N LEU A 12 -17.67 -3.56 15.85
CA LEU A 12 -17.38 -2.20 15.40
C LEU A 12 -16.86 -1.29 16.53
N SER A 13 -17.30 -1.51 17.78
CA SER A 13 -16.78 -0.77 18.94
C SER A 13 -15.30 -1.06 19.24
N ARG A 14 -14.79 -2.21 18.81
CA ARG A 14 -13.38 -2.60 19.01
C ARG A 14 -12.48 -2.15 17.87
N ARG A 15 -12.99 -2.15 16.65
CA ARG A 15 -12.25 -1.80 15.44
C ARG A 15 -13.22 -1.44 14.32
N ALA A 16 -12.88 -0.44 13.53
CA ALA A 16 -13.51 -0.22 12.24
C ALA A 16 -13.38 -1.47 11.34
N LEU A 17 -14.47 -1.86 10.70
CA LEU A 17 -14.56 -2.99 9.77
C LEU A 17 -15.16 -2.51 8.46
N THR A 18 -14.75 -3.14 7.36
CA THR A 18 -15.45 -2.98 6.10
C THR A 18 -16.75 -3.77 6.10
N GLN A 19 -17.67 -3.45 5.19
CA GLN A 19 -18.89 -4.22 4.97
C GLN A 19 -18.57 -5.70 4.74
N ALA A 20 -17.62 -6.00 3.87
CA ALA A 20 -17.20 -7.37 3.57
C ALA A 20 -16.60 -8.10 4.79
N GLU A 21 -15.76 -7.42 5.59
CA GLU A 21 -15.21 -7.98 6.82
C GLU A 21 -16.32 -8.30 7.84
N LEU A 22 -17.33 -7.43 7.94
CA LEU A 22 -18.45 -7.61 8.86
C LEU A 22 -19.36 -8.77 8.44
N VAL A 23 -19.72 -8.87 7.15
CA VAL A 23 -20.47 -10.00 6.57
C VAL A 23 -19.78 -11.30 6.89
N GLN A 24 -18.51 -11.44 6.51
CA GLN A 24 -17.76 -12.68 6.68
C GLN A 24 -17.71 -13.12 8.16
N ARG A 25 -17.67 -12.17 9.10
CA ARG A 25 -17.65 -12.48 10.53
C ARG A 25 -19.02 -12.88 11.07
N LEU A 26 -20.09 -12.26 10.60
CA LEU A 26 -21.45 -12.62 10.97
C LEU A 26 -21.85 -14.00 10.40
N GLU A 27 -21.47 -14.30 9.15
CA GLU A 27 -21.65 -15.63 8.56
C GLU A 27 -20.92 -16.71 9.38
N LYS A 28 -19.67 -16.47 9.78
CA LYS A 28 -18.91 -17.37 10.67
C LYS A 28 -19.55 -17.54 12.05
N LYS A 29 -20.45 -16.64 12.46
CA LYS A 29 -21.23 -16.74 13.70
C LYS A 29 -22.56 -17.47 13.51
N GLY A 30 -22.91 -17.84 12.28
CA GLY A 30 -24.11 -18.62 11.96
C GLY A 30 -25.36 -17.79 11.68
N PHE A 31 -25.23 -16.46 11.52
CA PHE A 31 -26.37 -15.62 11.13
C PHE A 31 -26.71 -15.83 9.64
N CYS A 32 -27.99 -15.81 9.31
CA CYS A 32 -28.42 -15.97 7.92
C CYS A 32 -28.29 -14.66 7.12
N SER A 33 -28.33 -14.77 5.79
CA SER A 33 -28.12 -13.63 4.88
C SER A 33 -29.14 -12.50 5.09
N GLU A 34 -30.39 -12.82 5.41
CA GLU A 34 -31.45 -11.84 5.66
C GLU A 34 -31.18 -11.00 6.92
N GLU A 35 -30.80 -11.65 8.02
CA GLU A 35 -30.42 -10.97 9.27
C GLU A 35 -29.19 -10.09 9.09
N ILE A 36 -28.20 -10.57 8.35
CA ILE A 36 -26.98 -9.81 8.02
C ILE A 36 -27.35 -8.57 7.21
N ASN A 37 -28.11 -8.71 6.13
CA ASN A 37 -28.50 -7.58 5.27
C ASN A 37 -29.31 -6.52 6.03
N SER A 38 -30.26 -6.95 6.87
CA SER A 38 -31.01 -6.05 7.75
C SER A 38 -30.09 -5.29 8.72
N THR A 39 -29.12 -6.01 9.31
CA THR A 39 -28.12 -5.41 10.20
C THR A 39 -27.23 -4.40 9.47
N LEU A 40 -26.74 -4.72 8.27
CA LEU A 40 -25.90 -3.83 7.47
C LEU A 40 -26.62 -2.54 7.11
N ASN A 41 -27.88 -2.62 6.70
CA ASN A 41 -28.68 -1.43 6.36
C ASN A 41 -28.83 -0.51 7.58
N ARG A 42 -29.22 -1.06 8.74
CA ARG A 42 -29.32 -0.26 9.98
C ARG A 42 -28.00 0.40 10.37
N LEU A 43 -26.90 -0.33 10.28
CA LEU A 43 -25.57 0.20 10.63
C LEU A 43 -25.11 1.28 9.64
N ARG A 44 -25.51 1.18 8.37
CA ARG A 44 -25.25 2.21 7.36
C ARG A 44 -26.08 3.46 7.61
N ASP A 45 -27.37 3.30 7.91
CA ASP A 45 -28.29 4.41 8.20
C ASP A 45 -27.85 5.19 9.45
N TRP A 46 -27.28 4.49 10.43
CA TRP A 46 -26.70 5.08 11.63
C TRP A 46 -25.28 5.62 11.45
N GLY A 47 -24.65 5.42 10.29
CA GLY A 47 -23.28 5.87 10.00
C GLY A 47 -22.17 5.05 10.66
N TYR A 48 -22.46 3.89 11.26
CA TYR A 48 -21.46 3.01 11.86
C TYR A 48 -20.66 2.19 10.83
N LEU A 49 -21.19 2.04 9.62
CA LEU A 49 -20.54 1.31 8.54
C LEU A 49 -20.24 2.26 7.38
N ASN A 50 -18.95 2.51 7.16
CA ASN A 50 -18.47 3.42 6.12
C ASN A 50 -17.14 2.94 5.53
N ASP A 51 -17.21 2.22 4.41
CA ASP A 51 -16.03 1.67 3.75
C ASP A 51 -15.09 2.76 3.21
N ARG A 52 -15.64 3.91 2.78
CA ARG A 52 -14.85 5.07 2.37
C ARG A 52 -13.99 5.60 3.52
N GLU A 53 -14.55 5.73 4.71
CA GLU A 53 -13.81 6.19 5.89
C GLU A 53 -12.73 5.19 6.30
N VAL A 54 -13.05 3.89 6.24
CA VAL A 54 -12.06 2.82 6.48
C VAL A 54 -10.92 2.88 5.47
N ALA A 55 -11.22 3.10 4.20
CA ALA A 55 -10.23 3.26 3.14
C ALA A 55 -9.38 4.52 3.35
N ARG A 56 -10.01 5.66 3.68
CA ARG A 56 -9.33 6.94 3.92
C ARG A 56 -8.36 6.84 5.10
N ALA A 57 -8.83 6.40 6.25
CA ALA A 57 -7.99 6.25 7.44
C ALA A 57 -6.81 5.30 7.20
N TYR A 58 -7.06 4.18 6.49
CA TYR A 58 -5.99 3.24 6.13
C TYR A 58 -4.97 3.87 5.17
N SER A 59 -5.42 4.58 4.14
CA SER A 59 -4.56 5.16 3.11
C SER A 59 -3.73 6.32 3.66
N GLN A 60 -4.34 7.22 4.44
CA GLN A 60 -3.65 8.32 5.12
C GLN A 60 -2.52 7.84 6.03
N TYR A 61 -2.71 6.72 6.73
CA TYR A 61 -1.64 6.14 7.54
C TYR A 61 -0.58 5.42 6.69
N LYS A 62 -1.01 4.65 5.67
CA LYS A 62 -0.11 3.78 4.90
C LYS A 62 0.68 4.46 3.80
N GLN A 63 0.26 5.62 3.32
CA GLN A 63 0.98 6.41 2.30
C GLN A 63 2.43 6.74 2.70
N HIS A 64 2.74 6.75 3.99
CA HIS A 64 4.10 7.00 4.49
C HIS A 64 4.99 5.75 4.51
N TYR A 65 4.45 4.57 4.19
CA TYR A 65 5.16 3.29 4.32
C TYR A 65 5.09 2.46 3.04
N TYR A 66 3.99 2.54 2.29
CA TYR A 66 3.70 1.71 1.13
C TYR A 66 3.40 2.56 -0.10
N PRO A 67 3.79 2.09 -1.30
CA PRO A 67 3.30 2.66 -2.57
C PRO A 67 1.78 2.54 -2.68
N LEU A 68 1.15 3.45 -3.41
CA LEU A 68 -0.30 3.51 -3.58
C LEU A 68 -0.86 2.20 -4.15
N LYS A 69 -0.13 1.56 -5.08
CA LYS A 69 -0.50 0.25 -5.63
C LYS A 69 -0.65 -0.83 -4.56
N ARG A 70 0.20 -0.82 -3.54
CA ARG A 70 0.12 -1.78 -2.43
C ARG A 70 -1.02 -1.44 -1.48
N ILE A 71 -1.28 -0.15 -1.26
CA ILE A 71 -2.44 0.32 -0.48
C ILE A 71 -3.73 -0.14 -1.14
N ARG A 72 -3.90 0.12 -2.45
CA ARG A 72 -5.01 -0.36 -3.28
C ARG A 72 -5.23 -1.86 -3.12
N TYR A 73 -4.19 -2.66 -3.32
CA TYR A 73 -4.28 -4.12 -3.17
C TYR A 73 -4.76 -4.56 -1.78
N ASN A 74 -4.26 -3.90 -0.71
CA ASN A 74 -4.68 -4.23 0.64
C ASN A 74 -6.14 -3.84 0.91
N LEU A 75 -6.63 -2.73 0.34
CA LEU A 75 -8.03 -2.32 0.46
C LEU A 75 -8.97 -3.26 -0.33
N GLN A 76 -8.57 -3.66 -1.54
CA GLN A 76 -9.29 -4.68 -2.33
C GLN A 76 -9.40 -6.01 -1.56
N LYS A 77 -8.31 -6.43 -0.89
CA LYS A 77 -8.33 -7.63 -0.02
C LYS A 77 -9.27 -7.52 1.17
N ARG A 78 -9.63 -6.31 1.58
CA ARG A 78 -10.62 -6.06 2.63
C ARG A 78 -12.04 -5.92 2.07
N GLY A 79 -12.23 -6.14 0.77
CA GLY A 79 -13.53 -6.16 0.10
C GLY A 79 -14.14 -4.78 -0.14
N ILE A 80 -13.32 -3.73 -0.15
CA ILE A 80 -13.78 -2.38 -0.55
C ILE A 80 -13.83 -2.33 -2.08
N ASP A 81 -14.88 -1.71 -2.63
CA ASP A 81 -15.06 -1.60 -4.06
C ASP A 81 -13.99 -0.69 -4.71
N GLU A 82 -13.71 -0.98 -5.98
CA GLU A 82 -12.65 -0.31 -6.72
C GLU A 82 -12.87 1.20 -6.85
N LYS A 83 -14.12 1.64 -7.04
CA LYS A 83 -14.44 3.05 -7.23
C LYS A 83 -14.13 3.84 -5.96
N THR A 84 -14.58 3.36 -4.80
CA THR A 84 -14.27 3.97 -3.50
C THR A 84 -12.77 4.02 -3.24
N ILE A 85 -12.03 2.97 -3.61
CA ILE A 85 -10.58 2.94 -3.45
C ILE A 85 -9.92 4.02 -4.30
N LEU A 86 -10.28 4.13 -5.59
CA LEU A 86 -9.71 5.13 -6.48
C LEU A 86 -10.01 6.55 -5.99
N GLU A 87 -11.26 6.84 -5.62
CA GLU A 87 -11.63 8.15 -5.07
C GLU A 87 -10.79 8.53 -3.84
N VAL A 88 -10.54 7.58 -2.93
CA VAL A 88 -9.73 7.83 -1.73
C VAL A 88 -8.25 7.99 -2.05
N LEU A 89 -7.72 7.23 -3.02
CA LEU A 89 -6.31 7.34 -3.40
C LEU A 89 -6.03 8.62 -4.19
N ASP A 90 -7.00 9.13 -4.95
CA ASP A 90 -6.89 10.41 -5.65
C ASP A 90 -6.85 11.61 -4.68
N GLU A 91 -7.33 11.45 -3.44
CA GLU A 91 -7.18 12.46 -2.38
C GLU A 91 -5.73 12.57 -1.86
N ILE A 92 -4.85 11.61 -2.19
CA ILE A 92 -3.45 11.62 -1.75
C ILE A 92 -2.62 12.45 -2.75
N PRO A 93 -1.89 13.49 -2.28
CA PRO A 93 -1.00 14.26 -3.14
C PRO A 93 0.06 13.36 -3.79
N THR A 94 0.32 13.57 -5.08
CA THR A 94 1.28 12.76 -5.84
C THR A 94 2.68 12.85 -5.21
N GLU A 95 3.04 14.03 -4.70
CA GLU A 95 4.28 14.34 -4.00
C GLU A 95 4.55 13.41 -2.81
N GLN A 96 3.50 12.87 -2.18
CA GLN A 96 3.63 11.96 -1.05
C GLN A 96 4.23 10.61 -1.48
N GLU A 97 3.78 10.05 -2.61
CA GLU A 97 4.35 8.81 -3.15
C GLU A 97 5.76 9.05 -3.70
N GLU A 98 5.99 10.20 -4.34
CA GLU A 98 7.31 10.59 -4.83
C GLU A 98 8.35 10.70 -3.71
N SER A 99 7.99 11.39 -2.62
CA SER A 99 8.86 11.56 -1.44
C SER A 99 9.20 10.21 -0.80
N LEU A 100 8.21 9.32 -0.67
CA LEU A 100 8.44 7.97 -0.17
C LEU A 100 9.36 7.18 -1.10
N CYS A 101 9.13 7.22 -2.41
CA CYS A 101 9.94 6.50 -3.38
C CYS A 101 11.38 7.02 -3.38
N ARG A 102 11.59 8.35 -3.32
CA ARG A 102 12.90 9.00 -3.26
C ARG A 102 13.68 8.60 -2.01
N SER A 103 13.06 8.66 -0.84
CA SER A 103 13.72 8.27 0.42
C SER A 103 14.14 6.79 0.41
N GLN A 104 13.30 5.91 -0.15
CA GLN A 104 13.62 4.49 -0.30
C GLN A 104 14.71 4.26 -1.35
N ALA A 105 14.68 4.99 -2.47
CA ALA A 105 15.70 4.95 -3.51
C ALA A 105 17.07 5.34 -2.93
N GLN A 106 17.16 6.44 -2.18
CA GLN A 106 18.39 6.89 -1.52
C GLN A 106 18.96 5.83 -0.57
N LYS A 107 18.12 5.22 0.26
CA LYS A 107 18.54 4.15 1.17
C LYS A 107 19.07 2.94 0.37
N LEU A 108 18.31 2.49 -0.61
CA LEU A 108 18.68 1.35 -1.45
C LEU A 108 19.94 1.61 -2.27
N TRP A 109 20.13 2.84 -2.75
CA TRP A 109 21.32 3.27 -3.49
C TRP A 109 22.56 3.14 -2.62
N ARG A 110 22.56 3.74 -1.41
CA ARG A 110 23.66 3.62 -0.44
C ARG A 110 24.00 2.17 -0.11
N ASP A 111 22.99 1.35 0.18
CA ASP A 111 23.20 -0.06 0.52
C ASP A 111 23.74 -0.88 -0.67
N THR A 112 23.33 -0.54 -1.89
CA THR A 112 23.77 -1.25 -3.10
C THR A 112 25.18 -0.80 -3.50
N LEU A 113 25.53 0.48 -3.34
CA LEU A 113 26.87 1.03 -3.55
C LEU A 113 27.89 0.36 -2.64
N LYS A 114 27.60 0.25 -1.34
CA LYS A 114 28.47 -0.47 -0.38
C LYS A 114 28.72 -1.93 -0.80
N ARG A 115 27.70 -2.61 -1.32
CA ARG A 115 27.85 -3.99 -1.82
C ARG A 115 28.66 -4.06 -3.11
N TRP A 116 28.52 -3.05 -3.96
CA TRP A 116 29.29 -2.94 -5.21
C TRP A 116 30.79 -2.84 -4.93
N GLU A 117 31.16 -1.89 -4.07
CA GLU A 117 32.56 -1.63 -3.67
C GLU A 117 33.19 -2.84 -2.98
N LYS A 118 32.43 -3.54 -2.13
CA LYS A 118 32.92 -4.69 -1.38
C LYS A 118 33.12 -5.95 -2.22
N SER A 119 32.29 -6.19 -3.24
CA SER A 119 32.26 -7.50 -3.90
C SER A 119 31.99 -7.46 -5.40
N TYR A 120 30.94 -6.75 -5.85
CA TYR A 120 30.51 -6.90 -7.25
C TYR A 120 31.53 -6.38 -8.26
N ARG A 121 32.24 -5.29 -7.96
CA ARG A 121 33.25 -4.71 -8.87
C ARG A 121 34.37 -5.71 -9.24
N TYR A 122 34.69 -6.65 -8.35
CA TYR A 122 35.75 -7.63 -8.56
C TYR A 122 35.26 -8.91 -9.25
N LYS A 123 33.95 -9.07 -9.48
CA LYS A 123 33.39 -10.24 -10.15
C LYS A 123 33.53 -10.08 -11.67
N LYS A 124 34.04 -11.11 -12.34
CA LYS A 124 34.24 -11.15 -13.80
C LYS A 124 33.00 -10.76 -14.61
N SER A 125 31.81 -11.15 -14.15
CA SER A 125 30.53 -10.83 -14.82
C SER A 125 30.14 -9.35 -14.77
N TYR A 126 30.74 -8.56 -13.88
CA TYR A 126 30.44 -7.13 -13.71
C TYR A 126 31.62 -6.22 -14.08
N ALA A 127 32.75 -6.79 -14.51
CA ALA A 127 33.99 -6.04 -14.78
C ALA A 127 33.83 -4.92 -15.84
N ARG A 128 32.87 -5.06 -16.76
CA ARG A 128 32.59 -4.08 -17.83
C ARG A 128 31.29 -3.30 -17.62
N VAL A 129 30.58 -3.53 -16.52
CA VAL A 129 29.31 -2.86 -16.25
C VAL A 129 29.61 -1.54 -15.54
N PRO A 130 29.21 -0.38 -16.08
CA PRO A 130 29.33 0.88 -15.36
C PRO A 130 28.59 0.80 -14.03
N GLN A 131 29.23 1.29 -12.96
CA GLN A 131 28.69 1.22 -11.60
C GLN A 131 27.27 1.80 -11.54
N GLU A 132 27.07 2.96 -12.16
CA GLU A 132 25.77 3.64 -12.21
C GLU A 132 24.68 2.77 -12.84
N VAL A 133 24.97 2.11 -13.96
CA VAL A 133 24.03 1.20 -14.65
C VAL A 133 23.63 0.05 -13.72
N PHE A 134 24.60 -0.55 -13.03
CA PHE A 134 24.32 -1.59 -12.04
C PHE A 134 23.45 -1.08 -10.89
N LEU A 135 23.77 0.09 -10.33
CA LEU A 135 23.02 0.68 -9.21
C LEU A 135 21.58 0.98 -9.61
N LYS A 136 21.36 1.67 -10.74
CA LYS A 136 20.03 1.95 -11.29
C LYS A 136 19.22 0.67 -11.49
N GLN A 137 19.83 -0.34 -12.10
CA GLN A 137 19.15 -1.62 -12.33
C GLN A 137 18.72 -2.28 -11.02
N ARG A 138 19.62 -2.38 -10.02
CA ARG A 138 19.34 -3.06 -8.75
C ARG A 138 18.38 -2.30 -7.85
N VAL A 139 18.50 -0.97 -7.79
CA VAL A 139 17.57 -0.13 -7.03
C VAL A 139 16.20 -0.14 -7.70
N GLY A 140 16.16 0.06 -9.03
CA GLY A 140 14.93 0.03 -9.82
C GLY A 140 14.15 -1.27 -9.66
N GLN A 141 14.81 -2.44 -9.80
CA GLN A 141 14.17 -3.74 -9.58
C GLN A 141 13.50 -3.86 -8.22
N LYS A 142 14.15 -3.36 -7.15
CA LYS A 142 13.59 -3.41 -5.79
C LYS A 142 12.41 -2.46 -5.61
N LEU A 143 12.46 -1.27 -6.22
CA LEU A 143 11.36 -0.31 -6.17
C LEU A 143 10.15 -0.81 -6.96
N LEU A 144 10.36 -1.35 -8.16
CA LEU A 144 9.29 -1.98 -8.95
C LEU A 144 8.65 -3.15 -8.20
N ALA A 145 9.46 -4.01 -7.57
CA ALA A 145 8.95 -5.12 -6.76
C ALA A 145 8.15 -4.66 -5.53
N LYS A 146 8.39 -3.45 -5.02
CA LYS A 146 7.59 -2.84 -3.95
C LYS A 146 6.24 -2.32 -4.45
N GLY A 147 6.12 -2.03 -5.74
CA GLY A 147 4.87 -1.63 -6.39
C GLY A 147 4.84 -0.21 -6.96
N TYR A 148 5.95 0.51 -7.00
CA TYR A 148 6.00 1.83 -7.67
C TYR A 148 5.85 1.68 -9.19
N SER A 149 5.32 2.71 -9.85
CA SER A 149 5.23 2.75 -11.31
C SER A 149 6.62 2.85 -11.96
N PHE A 150 6.74 2.32 -13.18
CA PHE A 150 7.98 2.40 -13.94
C PHE A 150 8.41 3.85 -14.22
N GLU A 151 7.44 4.71 -14.54
CA GLU A 151 7.66 6.13 -14.78
C GLU A 151 8.22 6.84 -13.56
N LEU A 152 7.61 6.65 -12.38
CA LEU A 152 8.07 7.24 -11.13
C LEU A 152 9.48 6.76 -10.77
N VAL A 153 9.74 5.46 -10.90
CA VAL A 153 11.06 4.88 -10.60
C VAL A 153 12.12 5.44 -11.54
N THR A 154 11.83 5.52 -12.85
CA THR A 154 12.77 6.05 -13.84
C THR A 154 13.11 7.51 -13.53
N ARG A 155 12.09 8.35 -13.36
CA ARG A 155 12.27 9.77 -13.03
C ARG A 155 13.09 9.98 -11.76
N ILE A 156 12.78 9.25 -10.68
CA ILE A 156 13.54 9.37 -9.43
C ILE A 156 14.99 8.92 -9.62
N LEU A 157 15.24 7.85 -10.37
CA LEU A 157 16.60 7.34 -10.57
C LEU A 157 17.45 8.23 -11.48
N GLU A 158 16.85 9.06 -12.34
CA GLU A 158 17.57 10.05 -13.15
C GLU A 158 18.17 11.18 -12.31
N GLU A 159 17.54 11.53 -11.18
CA GLU A 159 18.05 12.55 -10.26
C GLU A 159 19.38 12.14 -9.60
N PHE A 160 19.67 10.84 -9.52
CA PHE A 160 20.92 10.32 -8.97
C PHE A 160 22.11 10.51 -9.91
N ASN A 161 21.88 10.91 -11.17
CA ASN A 161 22.94 11.15 -12.15
C ASN A 161 23.82 12.35 -11.76
N GLY A 162 23.26 13.33 -11.04
CA GLY A 162 23.91 14.63 -10.77
C GLY A 162 24.90 14.67 -9.60
N HIS A 163 25.05 13.60 -8.81
CA HIS A 163 25.86 13.62 -7.58
C HIS A 163 27.17 12.81 -7.68
N SER A 164 27.56 12.36 -8.88
CA SER A 164 28.81 11.61 -9.11
C SER A 164 29.99 12.49 -9.55
N SER A 165 29.91 13.81 -9.35
CA SER A 165 30.98 14.75 -9.71
C SER A 165 31.13 15.86 -8.67
N THR A 166 31.65 15.50 -7.49
CA THR A 166 32.44 16.38 -6.62
C THR A 166 33.29 15.52 -5.71
#